data_AF-A0A519VDP9-F1
#
_entry.id   AF-A0A519VDP9-F1
#
_cell.length_a   1.000
_cell.length_b   1.000
_cell.length_c   1.000
_cell.angle_alpha   90.00
_cell.angle_beta   90.00
_cell.angle_gamma   90.00
#
_symmetry.space_group_name_H-M   'P 1'
#
loop_
_entity.id
_entity.type
_entity.pdbx_description
1 polymer ?
#
loop_
_entity_poly.entity_id
_entity_poly.type
_entity_poly.pdbx_seq_one_letter_code
_entity_poly.pdbx_strand_id
1 'polypeptide(L)'
;MKTLPLRAYASWTDAALLEALRADDRPAFAELYERYWHRVFGLAYRRLGSRETAEELVQDLFTALWHRRAAHTIEHLEHYLLTAISRRVVGHLRAHRVREAYADYCRWHQAEATQETEQTLAAADLSDAFSTALLHLPEQSREIF
;
A
#
# COMPACT_ATOMS: atom_id res chain seq x y z
N MET A 1 25.63 29.95 18.08
CA MET A 1 24.73 28.82 18.34
C MET A 1 25.59 27.61 18.64
N LYS A 2 25.60 27.10 19.88
CA LYS A 2 26.39 25.92 20.27
C LYS A 2 25.56 24.67 19.94
N THR A 3 26.00 23.89 18.97
CA THR A 3 25.45 22.54 18.73
C THR A 3 25.88 21.65 19.89
N LEU A 4 24.93 21.31 20.77
CA LEU A 4 25.17 20.36 21.85
C LEU A 4 25.33 18.94 21.25
N PRO A 5 26.24 18.11 21.77
CA PRO A 5 26.36 16.73 21.32
C PRO A 5 25.09 15.95 21.70
N LEU A 6 24.68 14.98 20.87
CA LEU A 6 23.48 14.13 21.09
C LEU A 6 23.39 13.55 22.52
N ARG A 7 24.53 13.22 23.14
CA ARG A 7 24.61 12.76 24.54
C ARG A 7 24.01 13.71 25.58
N ALA A 8 23.97 15.02 25.31
CA ALA A 8 23.35 15.98 26.20
C ALA A 8 21.81 15.95 26.12
N TYR A 9 21.26 15.62 24.94
CA TYR A 9 19.82 15.49 24.73
C TYR A 9 19.26 14.18 25.28
N ALA A 10 20.10 13.15 25.42
CA ALA A 10 19.72 11.85 25.99
C ALA A 10 19.13 11.92 27.41
N SER A 11 19.49 12.93 28.21
CA SER A 11 18.91 13.14 29.55
C SER A 11 17.67 14.03 29.57
N TRP A 12 17.31 14.63 28.44
CA TRP A 12 16.17 15.54 28.37
C TRP A 12 14.85 14.79 28.36
N THR A 13 13.82 15.41 28.94
CA THR A 13 12.45 14.92 28.87
C THR A 13 11.88 15.12 27.47
N ASP A 14 10.86 14.35 27.12
CA ASP A 14 10.20 14.49 25.81
C ASP A 14 9.63 15.89 25.60
N ALA A 15 9.11 16.52 26.66
CA ALA A 15 8.63 17.89 26.62
C ALA A 15 9.75 18.88 26.27
N ALA A 16 10.93 18.74 26.88
CA ALA A 16 12.08 19.60 26.57
C ALA A 16 12.59 19.38 25.13
N LEU A 17 12.61 18.13 24.66
CA LEU A 17 12.96 17.82 23.27
C LEU A 17 11.95 18.38 22.27
N LEU A 18 10.66 18.34 22.60
CA LEU A 18 9.61 18.94 21.78
C LEU A 18 9.69 20.46 21.72
N GLU A 19 10.00 21.13 22.82
CA GLU A 19 10.23 22.58 22.82
C GLU A 19 11.46 22.95 21.98
N ALA A 20 12.56 22.21 22.09
CA ALA A 20 13.74 22.42 21.25
C ALA A 20 13.43 22.13 19.76
N LEU A 21 12.64 21.10 19.47
CA LEU A 21 12.17 20.79 18.13
C LEU A 21 11.37 21.95 17.52
N ARG A 22 10.52 22.64 18.31
CA ARG A 22 9.78 23.84 17.86
C ARG A 22 10.73 24.98 17.47
N ALA A 23 11.91 25.04 18.06
CA ALA A 23 12.97 26.00 17.79
C ALA A 23 13.96 25.54 16.69
N ASP A 24 13.58 24.60 15.83
CA ASP A 24 14.41 24.09 14.73
C ASP A 24 15.69 23.33 15.16
N ASP A 25 15.74 22.84 16.40
CA ASP A 25 16.86 22.06 16.92
C ASP A 25 16.90 20.63 16.32
N ARG A 26 17.74 20.45 15.31
CA ARG A 26 17.94 19.15 14.63
C ARG A 26 18.51 18.06 15.55
N PRO A 27 19.53 18.32 16.39
CA PRO A 27 19.95 17.36 17.43
C PRO A 27 18.81 16.86 18.33
N ALA A 28 17.91 17.74 18.77
CA ALA A 28 16.75 17.32 19.58
C ALA A 28 15.82 16.37 18.81
N PHE A 29 15.59 16.64 17.52
CA PHE A 29 14.83 15.74 16.65
C PHE A 29 15.49 14.36 16.48
N ALA A 30 16.80 14.33 16.26
CA ALA A 30 17.56 13.09 16.11
C ALA A 30 17.45 12.22 17.37
N GLU A 31 17.55 12.83 18.56
CA GLU A 31 17.33 12.12 19.82
C GLU A 31 15.92 11.54 19.94
N LEU A 32 14.88 12.32 19.57
CA LEU A 32 13.51 11.81 19.53
C LEU A 32 13.35 10.64 18.57
N TYR A 33 13.97 10.74 17.39
CA TYR A 33 13.93 9.67 16.40
C TYR A 33 14.56 8.40 16.97
N GLU A 34 15.79 8.46 17.51
CA GLU A 34 16.48 7.31 18.10
C GLU A 34 15.66 6.65 19.22
N ARG A 35 15.05 7.45 20.12
CA ARG A 35 14.24 6.93 21.23
C ARG A 35 13.02 6.13 20.80
N TYR A 36 12.33 6.58 19.74
CA TYR A 36 11.02 6.04 19.39
C TYR A 36 11.01 5.18 18.13
N TRP A 37 12.02 5.32 17.26
CA TRP A 37 12.09 4.62 15.97
C TRP A 37 11.81 3.12 16.13
N HIS A 38 12.53 2.43 17.01
CA HIS A 38 12.39 0.97 17.16
C HIS A 38 10.97 0.55 17.59
N ARG A 39 10.32 1.33 18.47
CA ARG A 39 8.97 1.02 18.98
C ARG A 39 7.90 1.27 17.93
N VAL A 40 8.01 2.40 17.22
CA VAL A 40 7.10 2.78 16.14
C VAL A 40 7.24 1.82 14.96
N PHE A 41 8.47 1.51 14.56
CA PHE A 41 8.78 0.53 13.53
C PHE A 41 8.25 -0.86 13.90
N GLY A 42 8.51 -1.33 15.13
CA GLY A 42 8.05 -2.64 15.58
C GLY A 42 6.52 -2.79 15.54
N LEU A 43 5.77 -1.72 15.82
CA LEU A 43 4.31 -1.71 15.69
C LEU A 43 3.86 -1.75 14.22
N ALA A 44 4.49 -0.97 13.35
CA ALA A 44 4.19 -0.98 11.92
C ALA A 44 4.50 -2.33 11.28
N TYR A 45 5.71 -2.86 11.51
CA TYR A 45 6.18 -4.12 10.98
C TYR A 45 5.29 -5.30 11.41
N ARG A 46 4.90 -5.36 12.69
CA ARG A 46 4.01 -6.42 13.20
C ARG A 46 2.66 -6.47 12.47
N ARG A 47 2.17 -5.33 11.99
CA ARG A 47 0.87 -5.23 11.31
C ARG A 47 0.98 -5.39 9.79
N LEU A 48 2.10 -4.98 9.19
CA LEU A 48 2.29 -4.98 7.74
C LEU A 48 2.99 -6.24 7.22
N GLY A 49 3.86 -6.87 8.03
CA GLY A 49 4.69 -8.00 7.60
C GLY A 49 5.83 -7.62 6.63
N SER A 50 5.74 -6.45 5.98
CA SER A 50 6.77 -5.89 5.11
C SER A 50 7.68 -4.93 5.86
N ARG A 51 8.99 -5.18 5.81
CA ARG A 51 10.01 -4.29 6.39
C ARG A 51 10.04 -2.95 5.65
N GLU A 52 10.13 -2.98 4.33
CA GLU A 52 10.24 -1.80 3.48
C GLU A 52 9.07 -0.84 3.69
N THR A 53 7.85 -1.36 3.63
CA THR A 53 6.63 -0.57 3.84
C THR A 53 6.54 -0.02 5.27
N ALA A 54 7.01 -0.78 6.26
CA ALA A 54 7.06 -0.30 7.63
C ALA A 54 8.06 0.85 7.79
N GLU A 55 9.26 0.75 7.22
CA GLU A 55 10.26 1.82 7.24
C GLU A 55 9.72 3.09 6.57
N GLU A 56 9.09 2.96 5.40
CA GLU A 56 8.48 4.09 4.67
C GLU A 56 7.44 4.83 5.52
N LEU A 57 6.47 4.12 6.10
CA LEU A 57 5.43 4.75 6.92
C LEU A 57 5.99 5.42 8.19
N VAL A 58 7.07 4.87 8.76
CA VAL A 58 7.73 5.45 9.93
C VAL A 58 8.49 6.71 9.50
N GLN A 59 9.20 6.68 8.38
CA GLN A 59 9.88 7.84 7.82
C GLN A 59 8.90 8.98 7.52
N ASP A 60 7.76 8.68 6.91
CA ASP A 60 6.69 9.65 6.67
C ASP A 60 6.11 10.25 7.95
N LEU A 61 5.99 9.44 9.01
CA LEU A 61 5.54 9.93 10.31
C LEU A 61 6.51 10.96 10.89
N PHE A 62 7.80 10.62 10.96
CA PHE A 62 8.81 11.52 11.53
C PHE A 62 9.03 12.76 10.64
N THR A 63 8.94 12.61 9.32
CA THR A 63 8.99 13.73 8.37
C THR A 63 7.80 14.67 8.58
N ALA A 64 6.59 14.13 8.75
CA ALA A 64 5.41 14.94 9.08
C ALA A 64 5.53 15.64 10.44
N LEU A 65 6.13 14.97 11.44
CA LEU A 65 6.41 15.57 12.75
C LEU A 65 7.35 16.77 12.60
N TRP A 66 8.45 16.62 11.84
CA TRP A 66 9.38 17.71 11.57
C TRP A 66 8.69 18.87 10.84
N HIS A 67 7.93 18.62 9.77
CA HIS A 67 7.27 19.70 9.03
C HIS A 67 6.23 20.44 9.86
N ARG A 68 5.55 19.77 10.79
CA ARG A 68 4.52 20.38 11.65
C ARG A 68 5.03 20.80 13.03
N ARG A 69 6.34 20.79 13.26
CA ARG A 69 6.97 21.07 14.57
C ARG A 69 6.47 22.36 15.23
N ALA A 70 6.33 23.45 14.48
CA ALA A 70 5.92 24.74 15.03
C ALA A 70 4.43 24.81 15.45
N ALA A 71 3.57 24.02 14.80
CA ALA A 71 2.11 24.09 14.97
C ALA A 71 1.56 23.02 15.92
N HIS A 72 2.31 21.95 16.18
CA HIS A 72 1.85 20.85 17.03
C HIS A 72 2.24 21.05 18.50
N THR A 73 1.23 21.08 19.36
CA THR A 73 1.38 20.91 20.81
C THR A 73 1.12 19.44 21.11
N ILE A 74 2.14 18.72 21.56
CA ILE A 74 2.07 17.29 21.87
C ILE A 74 2.36 17.13 23.36
N GLU A 75 1.37 16.69 24.13
CA GLU A 75 1.55 16.46 25.57
C GLU A 75 2.21 15.11 25.86
N HIS A 76 1.81 14.07 25.13
CA HIS A 76 2.33 12.71 25.29
C HIS A 76 2.87 12.18 23.96
N LEU A 77 4.18 12.38 23.76
CA LEU A 77 4.83 12.07 22.49
C LEU A 77 4.70 10.61 22.08
N GLU A 78 4.95 9.70 23.00
CA GLU A 78 4.84 8.27 22.74
C GLU A 78 3.44 7.88 22.26
N HIS A 79 2.40 8.31 22.99
CA HIS A 79 1.02 8.03 22.65
C HIS A 79 0.66 8.61 21.27
N TYR A 80 1.10 9.84 20.99
CA TYR A 80 0.93 10.48 19.70
C TYR A 80 1.56 9.65 18.58
N LEU A 81 2.83 9.24 18.71
CA LEU A 81 3.56 8.48 17.69
C LEU A 81 2.91 7.12 17.43
N LEU A 82 2.59 6.37 18.48
CA LEU A 82 1.95 5.04 18.37
C LEU A 82 0.56 5.12 17.73
N THR A 83 -0.21 6.16 18.06
CA THR A 83 -1.51 6.40 17.45
C THR A 83 -1.37 6.81 15.99
N ALA A 84 -0.43 7.70 15.69
CA ALA A 84 -0.21 8.22 14.35
C ALA A 84 0.31 7.16 13.38
N ILE A 85 1.19 6.25 13.83
CA ILE A 85 1.64 5.11 13.01
C ILE A 85 0.51 4.10 12.82
N SER A 86 -0.27 3.81 13.87
CA SER A 86 -1.42 2.89 13.76
C SER A 86 -2.43 3.37 12.72
N ARG A 87 -2.73 4.67 12.69
CA ARG A 87 -3.62 5.28 11.69
C ARG A 87 -3.05 5.16 10.28
N ARG A 88 -1.75 5.42 10.09
CA ARG A 88 -1.07 5.26 8.79
C ARG A 88 -1.10 3.83 8.29
N VAL A 89 -0.80 2.86 9.17
CA VAL A 89 -0.87 1.43 8.85
C VAL A 89 -2.28 1.02 8.43
N VAL A 90 -3.31 1.44 9.16
CA VAL A 90 -4.71 1.17 8.79
C VAL A 90 -5.06 1.81 7.46
N GLY A 91 -4.63 3.05 7.22
CA GLY A 91 -4.81 3.73 5.93
C GLY A 91 -4.15 2.97 4.79
N HIS A 92 -2.90 2.54 4.97
CA HIS A 92 -2.15 1.76 3.99
C HIS A 92 -2.85 0.44 3.65
N LEU A 93 -3.26 -0.34 4.67
CA LEU A 93 -3.96 -1.62 4.47
C LEU A 93 -5.31 -1.44 3.76
N ARG A 94 -6.05 -0.36 4.08
CA ARG A 94 -7.30 -0.03 3.37
C ARG A 94 -7.04 0.29 1.89
N ALA A 95 -6.03 1.11 1.61
CA ALA A 95 -5.67 1.48 0.24
C ALA A 95 -5.14 0.28 -0.55
N HIS A 96 -4.42 -0.64 0.09
CA HIS A 96 -3.97 -1.89 -0.52
C HIS A 96 -5.16 -2.77 -0.89
N ARG A 97 -6.09 -2.99 0.04
CA ARG A 97 -7.28 -3.81 -0.19
C ARG A 97 -8.17 -3.28 -1.32
N VAL A 98 -8.34 -1.96 -1.41
CA VAL A 98 -9.10 -1.36 -2.52
C VAL A 98 -8.40 -1.59 -3.86
N ARG A 99 -7.06 -1.45 -3.91
CA ARG A 99 -6.27 -1.73 -5.12
C ARG A 99 -6.34 -3.21 -5.53
N GLU A 100 -6.26 -4.13 -4.57
CA GLU A 100 -6.42 -5.56 -4.84
C GLU A 100 -7.81 -5.88 -5.40
N ALA A 101 -8.88 -5.37 -4.75
CA ALA A 101 -10.24 -5.59 -5.22
C ALA A 101 -10.46 -5.04 -6.64
N TYR A 102 -9.87 -3.88 -6.95
CA TYR A 102 -9.91 -3.32 -8.30
C TYR A 102 -9.13 -4.18 -9.30
N ALA A 103 -7.95 -4.66 -8.92
CA ALA A 103 -7.15 -5.54 -9.78
C ALA A 103 -7.84 -6.89 -10.02
N ASP A 104 -8.52 -7.46 -9.03
CA ASP A 104 -9.36 -8.66 -9.15
C ASP A 104 -10.51 -8.43 -10.13
N TYR A 105 -11.20 -7.30 -10.00
CA TYR A 105 -12.27 -6.90 -10.91
C TYR A 105 -11.80 -6.80 -12.37
N CYS A 106 -10.65 -6.14 -12.62
CA CYS A 106 -10.08 -6.06 -13.95
C CYS A 106 -9.65 -7.44 -14.50
N ARG A 107 -9.04 -8.30 -13.66
CA ARG A 107 -8.66 -9.67 -14.05
C ARG A 107 -9.89 -10.48 -14.44
N TRP A 108 -10.97 -10.38 -13.68
CA TRP A 108 -12.21 -11.11 -13.96
C TRP A 108 -12.81 -10.69 -15.30
N HIS A 109 -12.92 -9.38 -15.57
CA HIS A 109 -13.44 -8.89 -16.84
C HIS A 109 -12.54 -9.22 -18.04
N GLN A 110 -11.21 -9.26 -17.87
CA GLN A 110 -10.31 -9.71 -18.94
C GLN A 110 -10.50 -11.21 -19.23
N ALA A 111 -10.67 -12.04 -18.20
CA ALA A 111 -10.92 -13.46 -18.37
C ALA A 111 -12.25 -13.72 -19.08
N GLU A 112 -13.31 -12.99 -18.70
CA GLU A 112 -14.64 -13.08 -19.32
C GLU A 112 -14.60 -12.68 -20.81
N ALA A 113 -13.97 -11.55 -21.15
CA ALA A 113 -13.82 -11.12 -22.55
C ALA A 113 -12.99 -12.10 -23.40
N THR A 114 -11.96 -12.73 -22.81
CA THR A 114 -11.17 -13.75 -23.50
C THR A 114 -12.00 -14.99 -23.78
N GLN A 115 -12.79 -15.43 -22.80
CA GLN A 115 -13.64 -16.62 -22.93
C GLN A 115 -14.79 -16.43 -23.92
N GLU A 116 -15.42 -15.25 -23.97
CA GLU A 116 -16.40 -14.90 -25.00
C GLU A 116 -15.79 -14.95 -26.42
N THR A 117 -14.55 -14.48 -26.56
CA THR A 117 -13.82 -14.50 -27.84
C THR A 117 -13.53 -15.94 -28.28
N GLU A 118 -13.03 -16.79 -27.37
CA GLU A 118 -12.75 -18.20 -27.65
C GLU A 118 -14.01 -19.00 -28.01
N GLN A 119 -15.13 -18.75 -27.32
CA GLN A 119 -16.41 -19.38 -27.63
C GLN A 119 -16.93 -18.99 -29.01
N THR A 120 -16.76 -17.73 -29.40
CA THR A 120 -17.20 -17.24 -30.71
C THR A 120 -16.37 -17.85 -31.84
N LEU A 121 -15.05 -17.94 -31.67
CA LEU A 121 -14.16 -18.60 -32.63
C LEU A 121 -14.46 -20.10 -32.74
N ALA A 122 -14.61 -20.80 -31.62
CA ALA A 122 -14.94 -22.23 -31.63
C ALA A 122 -16.30 -22.51 -32.28
N ALA A 123 -17.29 -21.64 -32.10
CA ALA A 123 -18.59 -21.74 -32.76
C ALA A 123 -18.48 -21.50 -34.28
N ALA A 124 -17.65 -20.54 -34.71
CA ALA A 124 -17.38 -20.29 -36.12
C ALA A 124 -16.66 -21.47 -36.78
N ASP A 125 -15.63 -22.03 -36.14
CA ASP A 125 -14.89 -23.20 -36.63
C ASP A 125 -15.80 -24.44 -36.74
N LEU A 126 -16.69 -24.64 -35.76
CA LEU A 126 -17.67 -25.73 -35.79
C LEU A 126 -18.67 -25.56 -36.94
N SER A 127 -19.16 -24.33 -37.16
CA SER A 127 -20.06 -24.02 -38.26
C SER A 127 -19.38 -24.26 -39.62
N ASP A 128 -18.13 -23.85 -39.77
CA ASP A 128 -17.39 -23.99 -41.02
C ASP A 128 -17.08 -25.47 -41.33
N ALA A 129 -16.74 -26.25 -40.30
CA ALA A 129 -16.58 -27.70 -40.41
C ALA A 129 -17.88 -28.40 -40.82
N PHE A 130 -19.03 -27.97 -40.27
CA PHE A 130 -20.34 -28.50 -40.62
C PHE A 130 -20.73 -28.17 -42.07
N SER A 131 -20.54 -26.92 -42.50
CA SER A 131 -20.75 -26.50 -43.88
C SER A 131 -19.84 -27.23 -44.88
N THR A 132 -18.58 -27.46 -44.51
CA THR A 132 -17.63 -28.22 -45.34
C THR A 132 -18.02 -29.70 -45.44
N ALA A 133 -18.51 -30.31 -44.35
CA ALA A 133 -19.03 -31.68 -44.37
C ALA A 133 -20.31 -31.80 -45.21
N LEU A 134 -21.17 -30.77 -45.20
CA LEU A 134 -22.35 -30.69 -46.07
C LEU A 134 -21.99 -30.60 -47.56
N LEU A 135 -20.88 -29.95 -47.91
CA LEU A 135 -20.39 -29.85 -49.29
C LEU A 135 -19.76 -31.16 -49.81
N HIS A 136 -19.35 -32.06 -48.92
CA HIS A 136 -18.83 -33.40 -49.27
C HIS A 136 -19.90 -34.50 -49.27
N LEU A 137 -21.18 -34.15 -49.05
CA LEU A 137 -22.28 -35.11 -49.23
C LEU A 137 -22.57 -35.31 -50.73
N PRO A 138 -22.50 -36.55 -51.26
CA PRO A 138 -22.81 -36.85 -52.65
C PRO A 138 -24.27 -36.48 -52.97
N GLU A 139 -24.56 -36.17 -54.23
CA GLU A 139 -25.88 -35.77 -54.78
C GLU A 139 -27.08 -36.70 -54.49
N GLN A 140 -26.93 -37.79 -53.73
CA GLN A 140 -27.95 -38.84 -53.57
C GLN A 140 -28.96 -38.67 -52.43
N SER A 141 -28.90 -37.63 -51.60
CA SER A 141 -29.90 -37.41 -50.54
C SER A 141 -30.78 -36.19 -50.79
N ARG A 142 -31.39 -36.10 -51.98
CA ARG A 142 -32.29 -35.00 -52.38
C ARG A 142 -33.74 -35.40 -52.71
N GLU A 143 -34.19 -36.59 -52.31
CA GLU A 143 -35.60 -37.01 -52.56
C GLU A 143 -36.43 -37.46 -51.36
N ILE A 144 -35.95 -37.40 -50.10
CA ILE A 144 -36.77 -37.89 -48.95
C ILE A 144 -36.91 -36.90 -47.78
N PHE A 145 -36.54 -35.63 -47.93
CA PHE A 145 -36.95 -34.58 -46.97
C PHE A 145 -37.35 -33.28 -47.67
#